data_AF-A0A496V996-F1
#
_entry.id   AF-A0A496V996-F1
#
_cell.length_a   1.000
_cell.length_b   1.000
_cell.length_c   1.000
_cell.angle_alpha   90.00
_cell.angle_beta   90.00
_cell.angle_gamma   90.00
#
_symmetry.space_group_name_H-M   'P 1'
#
loop_
_entity.id
_entity.type
_entity.pdbx_description
1 polymer ?
#
loop_
_entity_poly.entity_id
_entity_poly.type
_entity_poly.pdbx_seq_one_letter_code
_entity_poly.pdbx_strand_id
1 'polypeptide(L)'
;MKKEIIETVDNVKMEVSMMAITRTVDQKNLIVTQANALARSVQEMTLQEKRLLLLAISHIRQSDDNFVLYRIPVTRIREYLGLDDGSYYTRINKITTSLLSRVIEVEKENGDWEKFQWVSYCRYRSKGTSDMPEACTTVYVLCY
;
A
#
# COMPACT_ATOMS: atom_id res chain seq x y z
N MET A 1 49.77 20.77 -15.07
CA MET A 1 49.21 19.51 -15.61
C MET A 1 48.50 18.62 -14.57
N LYS A 2 49.15 17.96 -13.60
CA LYS A 2 48.40 17.10 -12.63
C LYS A 2 47.44 17.88 -11.71
N LYS A 3 47.78 19.11 -11.30
CA LYS A 3 46.94 19.95 -10.41
C LYS A 3 45.65 20.46 -11.08
N GLU A 4 45.75 20.97 -12.31
CA GLU A 4 44.56 21.43 -13.08
C GLU A 4 43.58 20.29 -13.36
N ILE A 5 44.08 19.08 -13.63
CA ILE A 5 43.22 17.91 -13.87
C ILE A 5 42.47 17.53 -12.58
N ILE A 6 43.10 17.64 -11.41
CA ILE A 6 42.46 17.33 -10.12
C ILE A 6 41.38 18.37 -9.79
N GLU A 7 41.66 19.66 -9.95
CA GLU A 7 40.67 20.73 -9.77
C GLU A 7 39.47 20.57 -10.72
N THR A 8 39.72 20.19 -11.97
CA THR A 8 38.65 19.97 -12.95
C THR A 8 37.80 18.74 -12.59
N VAL A 9 38.42 17.66 -12.11
CA VAL A 9 37.71 16.44 -11.67
C VAL A 9 36.88 16.70 -10.41
N ASP A 10 37.37 17.51 -9.48
CA ASP A 10 36.66 17.86 -8.26
C ASP A 10 35.49 18.82 -8.54
N ASN A 11 35.66 19.77 -9.46
CA ASN A 11 34.58 20.65 -9.93
C ASN A 11 33.49 19.86 -10.68
N VAL A 12 33.88 18.92 -11.55
CA VAL A 12 32.93 18.03 -12.24
C VAL A 12 32.23 17.11 -11.24
N LYS A 13 32.90 16.59 -10.21
CA LYS A 13 32.25 15.81 -9.15
C LYS A 13 31.24 16.64 -8.35
N MET A 14 31.55 17.91 -8.06
CA MET A 14 30.60 18.82 -7.41
C MET A 14 29.41 19.15 -8.31
N GLU A 15 29.63 19.43 -9.61
CA GLU A 15 28.54 19.65 -10.57
C GLU A 15 27.69 18.39 -10.80
N VAL A 16 28.30 17.20 -10.87
CA VAL A 16 27.58 15.92 -10.97
C VAL A 16 26.80 15.64 -9.68
N SER A 17 27.34 16.04 -8.52
CA SER A 17 26.62 15.98 -7.23
C SER A 17 25.50 17.02 -7.12
N MET A 18 25.58 18.13 -7.85
CA MET A 18 24.53 19.17 -7.95
C MET A 18 23.46 18.79 -9.00
N MET A 19 23.85 18.09 -10.08
CA MET A 19 22.96 17.56 -11.13
C MET A 19 22.24 16.28 -10.69
N ALA A 20 22.82 15.49 -9.79
CA ALA A 20 22.07 14.51 -9.01
C ALA A 20 21.12 15.30 -8.11
N ILE A 21 19.87 15.41 -8.56
CA ILE A 21 18.76 16.13 -7.91
C ILE A 21 18.70 15.71 -6.44
N THR A 22 19.43 16.42 -5.57
CA THR A 22 19.24 16.33 -4.14
C THR A 22 18.08 17.24 -3.84
N ARG A 23 16.86 16.73 -4.09
CA ARG A 23 15.66 17.30 -3.49
C ARG A 23 15.79 17.05 -1.99
N THR A 24 16.18 18.07 -1.23
CA THR A 24 15.82 18.15 0.18
C THR A 24 14.30 18.27 0.23
N VAL A 25 13.62 17.14 0.14
CA VAL A 25 12.18 17.06 0.39
C VAL A 25 12.00 17.36 1.87
N ASP A 26 11.16 18.34 2.20
CA ASP A 26 10.71 18.52 3.58
C ASP A 26 9.93 17.26 3.98
N GLN A 27 10.64 16.31 4.58
CA GLN A 27 10.10 15.03 4.98
C GLN A 27 8.93 15.20 5.95
N LYS A 28 8.93 16.27 6.76
CA LYS A 28 7.86 16.51 7.72
C LYS A 28 6.57 16.92 7.02
N ASN A 29 6.63 17.85 6.07
CA ASN A 29 5.46 18.24 5.28
C ASN A 29 4.97 17.08 4.40
N LEU A 30 5.89 16.29 3.85
CA LEU A 30 5.55 15.09 3.08
C LEU A 30 4.77 14.07 3.93
N ILE A 31 5.26 13.76 5.14
CA ILE A 31 4.61 12.83 6.08
C ILE A 31 3.22 13.35 6.47
N VAL A 32 3.09 14.63 6.80
CA VAL A 32 1.79 15.23 7.17
C VAL A 32 0.82 15.18 6.00
N THR A 33 1.27 15.49 4.79
CA THR A 33 0.43 15.50 3.58
C THR A 33 -0.02 14.09 3.20
N GLN A 34 0.89 13.12 3.24
CA GLN A 34 0.58 11.70 3.01
C GLN A 34 -0.36 11.15 4.09
N ALA A 35 -0.10 11.41 5.37
CA ALA A 35 -0.97 10.99 6.47
C ALA A 35 -2.39 11.55 6.31
N ASN A 36 -2.53 12.81 5.90
CA ASN A 36 -3.83 13.42 5.64
C ASN A 36 -4.52 12.81 4.41
N ALA A 37 -3.80 12.52 3.33
CA ALA A 37 -4.35 11.86 2.15
C ALA A 37 -4.83 10.42 2.47
N LEU A 38 -4.04 9.68 3.25
CA LEU A 38 -4.42 8.38 3.78
C LEU A 38 -5.71 8.50 4.60
N ALA A 39 -5.75 9.42 5.58
CA ALA A 39 -6.93 9.62 6.41
C ALA A 39 -8.20 9.93 5.58
N ARG A 40 -8.09 10.81 4.58
CA ARG A 40 -9.20 11.14 3.66
C ARG A 40 -9.68 9.95 2.85
N SER A 41 -8.75 9.21 2.22
CA SER A 41 -9.11 8.05 1.40
C SER A 41 -9.76 6.92 2.21
N VAL A 42 -9.38 6.75 3.49
CA VAL A 42 -10.09 5.83 4.39
C VAL A 42 -11.52 6.30 4.55
N GLN A 43 -11.81 7.60 4.72
CA GLN A 43 -13.18 8.06 4.93
C GLN A 43 -14.13 7.67 3.80
N GLU A 44 -13.67 7.67 2.55
CA GLU A 44 -14.41 7.30 1.34
C GLU A 44 -14.69 5.80 1.20
N MET A 45 -14.03 4.96 2.00
CA MET A 45 -14.29 3.53 2.03
C MET A 45 -15.59 3.21 2.76
N THR A 46 -16.26 2.17 2.29
CA THR A 46 -17.34 1.51 3.00
C THR A 46 -16.84 0.90 4.31
N LEU A 47 -17.75 0.69 5.27
CA LEU A 47 -17.41 0.05 6.55
C LEU A 47 -16.76 -1.33 6.37
N GLN A 48 -17.21 -2.09 5.37
CA GLN A 48 -16.72 -3.44 5.12
C GLN A 48 -15.30 -3.44 4.53
N GLU A 49 -14.99 -2.48 3.66
CA GLU A 49 -13.61 -2.28 3.17
C GLU A 49 -12.67 -1.88 4.32
N LYS A 50 -13.09 -0.95 5.17
CA LYS A 50 -12.31 -0.53 6.36
C LYS A 50 -12.00 -1.71 7.28
N ARG A 51 -13.01 -2.55 7.55
CA ARG A 51 -12.85 -3.75 8.38
C ARG A 51 -11.91 -4.75 7.73
N LEU A 52 -12.06 -5.03 6.44
CA LEU A 52 -11.18 -5.95 5.73
C LEU A 52 -9.73 -5.44 5.70
N LEU A 53 -9.54 -4.14 5.46
CA LEU A 53 -8.23 -3.50 5.49
C LEU A 53 -7.59 -3.59 6.89
N LEU A 54 -8.35 -3.28 7.95
CA LEU A 54 -7.87 -3.39 9.33
C LEU A 54 -7.51 -4.83 9.70
N LEU A 55 -8.32 -5.80 9.26
CA LEU A 55 -8.03 -7.21 9.44
C LEU A 55 -6.71 -7.59 8.76
N ALA A 56 -6.48 -7.13 7.52
CA ALA A 56 -5.21 -7.36 6.82
C ALA A 56 -4.02 -6.69 7.53
N ILE A 57 -4.16 -5.42 7.94
CA ILE A 57 -3.14 -4.68 8.69
C ILE A 57 -2.82 -5.35 10.03
N SER A 58 -3.81 -5.92 10.72
CA SER A 58 -3.61 -6.61 12.00
C SER A 58 -2.68 -7.83 11.91
N HIS A 59 -2.49 -8.36 10.70
CA HIS A 59 -1.56 -9.46 10.46
C HIS A 59 -0.13 -9.00 10.19
N ILE A 60 0.09 -7.71 9.93
CA ILE A 60 1.41 -7.12 9.69
C ILE A 60 2.20 -7.07 10.98
N ARG A 61 3.41 -7.62 10.96
CA ARG A 61 4.36 -7.63 12.08
C ARG A 61 5.49 -6.66 11.79
N GLN A 62 6.07 -6.09 12.85
CA GLN A 62 7.21 -5.19 12.73
C GLN A 62 8.45 -5.85 12.12
N SER A 63 8.55 -7.18 12.20
CA SER A 63 9.63 -7.98 11.62
C SER A 63 9.41 -8.34 10.14
N ASP A 64 8.30 -7.92 9.54
CA ASP A 64 7.99 -8.25 8.16
C ASP A 64 8.79 -7.32 7.23
N ASP A 65 10.06 -7.67 7.02
CA ASP A 65 11.01 -6.91 6.19
C ASP A 65 10.75 -7.06 4.67
N ASN A 66 9.68 -7.77 4.28
CA ASN A 66 9.37 -8.13 2.91
C ASN A 66 7.87 -7.96 2.58
N PHE A 67 7.57 -7.95 1.29
CA PHE A 67 6.22 -7.92 0.71
C PHE A 67 5.42 -9.18 1.15
N VAL A 68 4.81 -9.17 2.35
CA VAL A 68 4.09 -10.33 2.91
C VAL A 68 2.65 -10.39 2.39
N LEU A 69 2.33 -11.49 1.71
CA LEU A 69 0.97 -11.84 1.32
C LEU A 69 0.22 -12.46 2.49
N TYR A 70 -0.83 -11.79 2.97
CA TYR A 70 -1.67 -12.30 4.06
C TYR A 70 -2.78 -13.16 3.52
N ARG A 71 -2.80 -14.43 3.91
CA ARG A 71 -3.87 -15.36 3.57
C ARG A 71 -4.82 -15.50 4.74
N ILE A 72 -6.07 -15.13 4.50
CA ILE A 72 -7.12 -15.09 5.51
C ILE A 72 -8.24 -16.05 5.08
N PRO A 73 -8.67 -17.00 5.94
CA PRO A 73 -9.80 -17.85 5.64
C PRO A 73 -11.10 -17.05 5.49
N VAL A 74 -11.95 -17.46 4.54
CA VAL A 74 -13.18 -16.72 4.22
C VAL A 74 -14.17 -16.71 5.39
N THR A 75 -14.21 -17.77 6.20
CA THR A 75 -15.00 -17.85 7.43
C THR A 75 -14.57 -16.81 8.46
N ARG A 76 -13.26 -16.60 8.65
CA ARG A 76 -12.75 -15.54 9.52
C ARG A 76 -13.11 -14.15 9.02
N ILE A 77 -13.02 -13.93 7.71
CA ILE A 77 -13.48 -12.66 7.09
C ILE A 77 -14.98 -12.49 7.33
N ARG A 78 -15.78 -13.51 7.07
CA ARG A 78 -17.23 -13.52 7.29
C ARG A 78 -17.60 -13.09 8.71
N GLU A 79 -16.99 -13.70 9.72
CA GLU A 79 -17.20 -13.39 11.14
C GLU A 79 -16.81 -11.94 11.44
N TYR A 80 -15.63 -11.50 11.00
CA TYR A 80 -15.12 -10.16 11.26
C TYR A 80 -15.97 -9.06 10.59
N LEU A 81 -16.52 -9.36 9.42
CA LEU A 81 -17.35 -8.43 8.65
C LEU A 81 -18.83 -8.47 9.07
N GLY A 82 -19.25 -9.47 9.85
CA GLY A 82 -20.64 -9.68 10.26
C GLY A 82 -21.54 -10.08 9.08
N LEU A 83 -21.06 -11.00 8.24
CA LEU A 83 -21.79 -11.48 7.06
C LEU A 83 -22.48 -12.82 7.38
N ASP A 84 -23.74 -12.78 7.80
CA ASP A 84 -24.45 -13.99 8.25
C ASP A 84 -25.24 -14.70 7.15
N ASP A 85 -25.33 -14.12 5.96
CA ASP A 85 -26.09 -14.65 4.83
C ASP A 85 -25.26 -15.59 3.94
N GLY A 86 -25.89 -16.60 3.33
CA GLY A 86 -25.20 -17.58 2.47
C GLY A 86 -24.48 -17.00 1.24
N SER A 87 -24.64 -15.71 0.96
CA SER A 87 -23.96 -15.00 -0.12
C SER A 87 -22.57 -14.43 0.24
N TYR A 88 -22.08 -14.68 1.47
CA TYR A 88 -20.84 -14.09 1.98
C TYR A 88 -19.62 -14.31 1.07
N TYR A 89 -19.51 -15.44 0.37
CA TYR A 89 -18.45 -15.67 -0.61
C TYR A 89 -18.42 -14.60 -1.72
N THR A 90 -19.57 -14.36 -2.35
CA THR A 90 -19.71 -13.37 -3.42
C THR A 90 -19.54 -11.95 -2.90
N ARG A 91 -20.06 -11.66 -1.70
CA ARG A 91 -19.89 -10.35 -1.04
C ARG A 91 -18.44 -10.06 -0.72
N ILE A 92 -17.71 -11.01 -0.14
CA ILE A 92 -16.29 -10.86 0.18
C ILE A 92 -15.49 -10.60 -1.10
N ASN A 93 -15.77 -11.33 -2.18
CA ASN A 93 -15.13 -11.08 -3.47
C ASN A 93 -15.40 -9.65 -4.01
N LYS A 94 -16.64 -9.16 -3.87
CA LYS A 94 -16.98 -7.77 -4.25
C LYS A 94 -16.24 -6.75 -3.37
N ILE A 95 -16.16 -6.99 -2.07
CA ILE A 95 -15.47 -6.11 -1.12
C ILE A 95 -13.98 -6.06 -1.46
N THR A 96 -13.34 -7.19 -1.79
CA THR A 96 -11.92 -7.21 -2.18
C THR A 96 -11.67 -6.44 -3.47
N THR A 97 -12.56 -6.54 -4.46
CA THR A 97 -12.44 -5.75 -5.71
C THR A 97 -12.61 -4.26 -5.44
N SER A 98 -13.60 -3.91 -4.61
CA SER A 98 -13.85 -2.53 -4.21
C SER A 98 -12.64 -1.94 -3.47
N LEU A 99 -12.07 -2.67 -2.52
CA LEU A 99 -10.87 -2.26 -1.78
C LEU A 99 -9.65 -2.08 -2.71
N LEU A 100 -9.45 -2.99 -3.66
CA LEU A 100 -8.37 -2.90 -4.65
C LEU A 100 -8.50 -1.65 -5.53
N SER A 101 -9.73 -1.20 -5.81
CA SER A 101 -9.97 0.00 -6.62
C SER A 101 -9.73 1.33 -5.89
N ARG A 102 -9.43 1.30 -4.59
CA ARG A 102 -9.19 2.52 -3.79
C ARG A 102 -7.83 3.10 -4.09
N VAL A 103 -7.82 4.23 -4.80
CA VAL A 103 -6.63 5.02 -5.11
C VAL A 103 -6.51 6.17 -4.10
N ILE A 104 -5.33 6.31 -3.53
CA ILE A 104 -4.91 7.45 -2.72
C ILE A 104 -4.20 8.41 -3.67
N GLU A 105 -4.60 9.68 -3.61
CA GLU A 105 -3.99 10.73 -4.40
C GLU A 105 -3.35 11.77 -3.47
N VAL A 106 -2.08 12.07 -3.71
CA VAL A 106 -1.30 13.04 -2.95
C VAL A 106 -0.79 14.11 -3.91
N GLU A 107 -1.35 15.30 -3.81
CA GLU A 107 -0.83 16.49 -4.49
C GLU A 107 0.41 17.00 -3.74
N LYS A 108 1.45 17.34 -4.51
CA LYS A 108 2.70 17.93 -4.02
C LYS A 108 2.68 19.44 -4.21
N GLU A 109 3.47 20.15 -3.41
CA GLU A 109 3.57 21.61 -3.46
C GLU A 109 4.01 22.15 -4.84
N ASN A 110 4.71 21.35 -5.64
CA ASN A 110 5.14 21.69 -7.00
C ASN A 110 4.09 21.39 -8.09
N GLY A 111 2.88 20.94 -7.71
CA GLY A 111 1.81 20.56 -8.63
C GLY A 111 1.89 19.12 -9.16
N ASP A 112 2.88 18.34 -8.74
CA ASP A 112 2.96 16.91 -9.08
C ASP A 112 1.92 16.10 -8.30
N TRP A 113 1.50 14.97 -8.86
CA TRP A 113 0.59 14.02 -8.21
C TRP A 113 1.26 12.67 -8.01
N GLU A 114 1.23 12.17 -6.79
CA GLU A 114 1.53 10.77 -6.48
C GLU A 114 0.23 9.99 -6.29
N LYS A 115 0.15 8.81 -6.90
CA LYS A 115 -1.03 7.93 -6.81
C LYS A 115 -0.60 6.52 -6.44
N PHE A 116 -1.29 5.93 -5.46
CA PHE A 116 -1.02 4.57 -5.01
C PHE A 116 -2.29 3.93 -4.42
N GLN A 117 -2.29 2.61 -4.29
CA GLN A 117 -3.43 1.86 -3.76
C GLN A 117 -3.16 1.41 -2.32
N TRP A 118 -4.23 1.25 -1.53
CA TRP A 118 -4.16 0.65 -0.19
C TRP A 118 -3.68 -0.81 -0.22
N VAL A 119 -4.18 -1.53 -1.22
CA VAL A 119 -3.91 -2.94 -1.46
C VAL A 119 -3.54 -3.04 -2.92
N SER A 120 -2.40 -3.63 -3.23
CA SER A 120 -1.98 -3.82 -4.64
C SER A 120 -2.31 -5.21 -5.18
N TYR A 121 -2.78 -6.10 -4.31
CA TYR A 121 -3.15 -7.45 -4.72
C TYR A 121 -4.21 -8.09 -3.83
N CYS A 122 -5.22 -8.68 -4.48
CA CYS A 122 -6.24 -9.52 -3.86
C CYS A 122 -6.42 -10.80 -4.70
N ARG A 123 -6.45 -11.96 -4.07
CA ARG A 123 -6.80 -13.24 -4.71
C ARG A 123 -7.78 -14.03 -3.87
N TYR A 124 -8.94 -14.32 -4.41
CA TYR A 124 -9.88 -15.29 -3.86
C TYR A 124 -9.57 -16.70 -4.37
N ARG A 125 -9.55 -17.69 -3.48
CA ARG A 125 -9.51 -19.12 -3.83
C ARG A 125 -10.69 -19.84 -3.20
N SER A 126 -11.45 -20.56 -4.02
CA SER A 126 -12.53 -21.43 -3.54
C SER A 126 -11.97 -22.67 -2.83
N LYS A 127 -12.81 -23.38 -2.08
CA LYS A 127 -12.42 -24.60 -1.35
C LYS A 127 -11.73 -25.64 -2.24
N GLY A 128 -12.14 -25.80 -3.50
CA GLY A 128 -11.57 -26.79 -4.42
C GLY A 128 -10.20 -26.44 -5.00
N THR A 129 -9.77 -25.18 -4.89
CA THR A 129 -8.49 -24.68 -5.44
C THR A 129 -7.58 -24.10 -4.36
N SER A 130 -8.05 -24.11 -3.11
CA SER A 130 -7.33 -23.64 -1.94
C SER A 130 -6.45 -24.75 -1.38
N ASP A 131 -5.25 -24.39 -0.96
CA ASP A 131 -4.34 -25.19 -0.14
C ASP A 131 -4.75 -25.21 1.35
N MET A 132 -5.79 -24.47 1.72
CA MET A 132 -6.45 -24.54 3.03
C MET A 132 -7.65 -25.50 2.98
N PRO A 133 -8.12 -26.04 4.13
CA PRO A 133 -9.32 -26.88 4.20
C PRO A 133 -10.61 -26.16 3.77
N GLU A 134 -10.53 -24.85 3.53
CA GLU A 134 -11.62 -23.98 3.13
C GLU A 134 -11.16 -22.89 2.14
N ALA A 135 -12.13 -22.12 1.63
CA ALA A 135 -11.85 -20.98 0.76
C ALA A 135 -11.07 -19.89 1.52
N CYS A 136 -10.18 -19.18 0.82
CA CYS A 136 -9.36 -18.14 1.42
C CYS A 136 -9.20 -16.93 0.49
N THR A 137 -8.99 -15.77 1.08
CA THR A 137 -8.59 -14.55 0.38
C THR A 137 -7.15 -14.23 0.74
N THR A 138 -6.31 -14.00 -0.26
CA THR A 138 -4.96 -13.46 -0.10
C THR A 138 -4.98 -11.97 -0.38
N VAL A 139 -4.43 -11.15 0.52
CA VAL A 139 -4.38 -9.69 0.43
C VAL A 139 -2.94 -9.23 0.59
N TYR A 140 -2.50 -8.30 -0.25
CA TYR A 140 -1.21 -7.63 -0.13
C TYR A 140 -1.38 -6.15 0.18
N VAL A 141 -1.07 -5.76 1.41
CA VAL A 141 -1.12 -4.36 1.85
C VAL A 141 0.25 -3.74 1.61
N LEU A 142 0.29 -2.63 0.89
CA LEU A 142 1.52 -1.84 0.74
C LEU A 142 1.66 -0.94 1.96
N CYS A 143 2.67 -1.17 2.78
CA CYS A 143 3.10 -0.23 3.80
C CYS A 143 3.99 0.81 3.12
N TYR A 144 3.56 2.07 3.15
CA TYR A 144 4.31 3.25 2.68
C TYR A 144 4.79 4.07 3.86
#